data_AF-A0A7S3CRK8-F1
#
_entry.id   AF-A0A7S3CRK8-F1
#
_cell.length_a   1.000
_cell.length_b   1.000
_cell.length_c   1.000
_cell.angle_alpha   90.00
_cell.angle_beta   90.00
_cell.angle_gamma   90.00
#
_symmetry.space_group_name_H-M   'P 1'
#
loop_
_entity.id
_entity.type
_entity.pdbx_description
1 polymer ?
#
loop_
_entity_poly.entity_id
_entity_poly.type
_entity_poly.pdbx_seq_one_letter_code
_entity_poly.pdbx_strand_id
1 'polypeptide(L)'
;GKGGSEAKGHGITVDYQKAIQNLTDILIDDDKFSEMNKNIFDAIDTDNIGIIQVDQVENFVRSFLRGTQHEDLPNTDFENQHEGIFNRLREKESGEVSLDELSRFLNELLKNQVTKLQLRMEQQKYERAMFNKKAVEEMGDKDAA
;
A
#
# COMPACT_ATOMS: atom_id res chain seq x y z
N GLY A 1 32.78 -10.96 -26.74
CA GLY A 1 31.56 -11.66 -26.30
C GLY A 1 30.95 -10.87 -25.17
N LYS A 2 29.67 -10.53 -25.26
CA LYS A 2 28.94 -9.81 -24.20
C LYS A 2 28.77 -10.76 -23.01
N GLY A 3 29.37 -10.43 -21.87
CA GLY A 3 29.08 -11.08 -20.60
C GLY A 3 27.73 -10.57 -20.10
N GLY A 4 26.73 -11.46 -20.09
CA GLY A 4 25.45 -11.19 -19.45
C GLY A 4 25.63 -11.28 -17.95
N SER A 5 25.48 -10.14 -17.27
CA SER A 5 25.36 -10.10 -15.82
C SER A 5 23.98 -10.63 -15.46
N GLU A 6 23.92 -11.84 -14.91
CA GLU A 6 22.74 -12.37 -14.25
C GLU A 6 22.43 -11.49 -13.03
N ALA A 7 21.45 -10.60 -13.17
CA ALA A 7 20.84 -9.94 -12.03
C ALA A 7 20.08 -11.00 -11.23
N LYS A 8 20.70 -11.51 -10.16
CA LYS A 8 20.02 -12.30 -9.14
C LYS A 8 19.01 -11.39 -8.45
N GLY A 9 17.77 -11.39 -8.94
CA GLY A 9 16.65 -10.75 -8.28
C GLY A 9 16.50 -11.33 -6.88
N HIS A 10 16.88 -10.55 -5.88
CA HIS A 10 16.57 -10.84 -4.50
C HIS A 10 15.05 -10.72 -4.39
N GLY A 11 14.34 -11.84 -4.51
CA GLY A 11 12.88 -11.86 -4.48
C GLY A 11 12.41 -11.36 -3.11
N ILE A 12 12.10 -10.06 -3.02
CA ILE A 12 11.46 -9.48 -1.84
C ILE A 12 10.13 -10.21 -1.71
N THR A 13 10.09 -11.16 -0.78
CA THR A 13 8.87 -11.90 -0.48
C THR A 13 8.07 -10.99 0.44
N VAL A 14 7.08 -10.29 -0.12
CA VAL A 14 6.22 -9.38 0.64
C VAL A 14 5.41 -10.20 1.65
N ASP A 15 5.61 -9.92 2.95
CA ASP A 15 4.82 -10.50 4.02
C ASP A 15 3.51 -9.69 4.18
N TYR A 16 2.52 -10.06 3.37
CA TYR A 16 1.19 -9.42 3.41
C TYR A 16 0.55 -9.52 4.78
N GLN A 17 0.72 -10.63 5.48
CA GLN A 17 0.10 -10.85 6.78
C GLN A 17 0.65 -9.87 7.81
N LYS A 18 1.99 -9.69 7.84
CA LYS A 18 2.63 -8.70 8.70
C LYS A 18 2.25 -7.26 8.30
N ALA A 19 2.20 -6.96 7.01
CA ALA A 19 1.81 -5.62 6.55
C ALA A 19 0.35 -5.29 6.94
N ILE A 20 -0.57 -6.24 6.76
CA ILE A 20 -1.98 -6.11 7.17
C ILE A 20 -2.07 -5.92 8.68
N GLN A 21 -1.34 -6.72 9.46
CA GLN A 21 -1.35 -6.62 10.93
C GLN A 21 -0.87 -5.24 11.39
N ASN A 22 0.29 -4.77 10.88
CA ASN A 22 0.83 -3.47 11.26
C ASN A 22 -0.16 -2.33 10.97
N LEU A 23 -0.80 -2.33 9.80
CA LEU A 23 -1.79 -1.31 9.45
C LEU A 23 -3.06 -1.43 10.31
N THR A 24 -3.49 -2.65 10.62
CA THR A 24 -4.65 -2.90 11.48
C THR A 24 -4.37 -2.43 12.90
N ASP A 25 -3.18 -2.70 13.44
CA ASP A 25 -2.76 -2.27 14.78
C ASP A 25 -2.75 -0.75 14.91
N ILE A 26 -2.33 -0.04 13.86
CA ILE A 26 -2.43 1.43 13.80
C ILE A 26 -3.89 1.87 13.77
N LEU A 27 -4.74 1.23 12.96
CA LEU A 27 -6.14 1.64 12.77
C LEU A 27 -7.07 1.38 13.97
N ILE A 28 -6.75 0.43 14.84
CA ILE A 28 -7.56 0.08 16.02
C ILE A 28 -7.09 0.78 17.31
N ASP A 29 -5.89 1.35 17.29
CA ASP A 29 -5.27 2.02 18.41
C ASP A 29 -5.35 3.53 18.18
N ASP A 30 -6.39 4.14 18.76
CA ASP A 30 -6.69 5.57 18.56
C ASP A 30 -5.50 6.47 18.94
N ASP A 31 -4.74 6.10 19.97
CA ASP A 31 -3.56 6.85 20.41
C ASP A 31 -2.43 6.77 19.37
N LYS A 32 -2.12 5.57 18.86
CA LYS A 32 -1.13 5.41 17.79
C LYS A 32 -1.55 6.10 16.50
N PHE A 33 -2.83 5.99 16.13
CA PHE A 33 -3.34 6.65 14.93
C PHE A 33 -3.26 8.17 15.06
N SER A 34 -3.66 8.71 16.21
CA SER A 34 -3.58 10.14 16.52
C SER A 34 -2.13 10.65 16.50
N GLU A 35 -1.21 9.92 17.13
CA GLU A 35 0.21 10.25 17.13
C GLU A 35 0.80 10.26 15.71
N MET A 36 0.50 9.24 14.90
CA MET A 36 0.92 9.17 13.50
C MET A 36 0.35 10.34 12.69
N ASN A 37 -0.94 10.63 12.82
CA ASN A 37 -1.58 11.74 12.11
C ASN A 37 -0.94 13.06 12.46
N LYS A 38 -0.68 13.31 13.74
CA LYS A 38 -0.01 14.53 14.19
C LYS A 38 1.40 14.62 13.64
N ASN A 39 2.18 13.55 13.70
CA ASN A 39 3.54 13.54 13.15
C ASN A 39 3.57 13.80 11.64
N ILE A 40 2.60 13.28 10.89
CA ILE A 40 2.45 13.57 9.45
C ILE A 40 2.05 15.04 9.25
N PHE A 41 1.07 15.53 10.01
CA PHE A 41 0.63 16.92 9.92
C PHE A 41 1.78 17.89 10.18
N ASP A 42 2.48 17.73 11.31
CA ASP A 42 3.63 18.56 11.70
C ASP A 42 4.78 18.48 10.69
N ALA A 43 4.93 17.35 9.98
CA ALA A 43 5.92 17.20 8.92
C ALA A 43 5.55 17.94 7.62
N ILE A 44 4.27 18.20 7.39
CA ILE A 44 3.77 18.92 6.20
C ILE A 44 3.60 20.42 6.51
N ASP A 45 3.04 20.76 7.68
CA ASP A 45 2.77 22.13 8.18
C ASP A 45 4.06 22.81 8.68
N THR A 46 5.06 22.95 7.82
CA THR A 46 6.38 23.47 8.20
C THR A 46 6.38 24.95 8.63
N ASP A 47 5.34 25.70 8.24
CA ASP A 47 5.09 27.08 8.64
C ASP A 47 4.18 27.19 9.88
N ASN A 48 3.68 26.06 10.38
CA ASN A 48 2.95 25.91 11.64
C ASN A 48 1.73 26.85 11.72
N ILE A 49 1.03 26.99 10.59
CA ILE A 49 -0.17 27.83 10.46
C ILE A 49 -1.45 27.05 10.71
N GLY A 50 -1.35 25.72 10.90
CA GLY A 50 -2.46 24.84 11.20
C GLY A 50 -3.30 24.49 9.98
N ILE A 51 -2.82 24.77 8.77
CA ILE A 51 -3.49 24.50 7.49
C ILE A 51 -2.44 24.08 6.47
N ILE A 52 -2.65 22.93 5.84
CA ILE A 52 -1.76 22.40 4.78
C ILE A 52 -2.49 22.38 3.44
N GLN A 53 -1.80 22.63 2.35
CA GLN A 53 -2.40 22.61 1.02
C GLN A 53 -2.59 21.17 0.52
N VAL A 54 -3.64 20.96 -0.27
CA VAL A 54 -3.99 19.63 -0.83
C VAL A 54 -2.81 19.00 -1.56
N ASP A 55 -2.08 19.78 -2.36
CA ASP A 55 -0.92 19.32 -3.14
C ASP A 55 0.24 18.88 -2.23
N GLN A 56 0.46 19.56 -1.10
CA GLN A 56 1.45 19.17 -0.11
C GLN A 56 1.10 17.82 0.54
N VAL A 57 -0.18 17.61 0.88
CA VAL A 57 -0.68 16.33 1.40
C VAL A 57 -0.47 15.21 0.38
N GLU A 58 -0.88 15.43 -0.87
CA GLU A 58 -0.70 14.45 -1.93
C GLU A 58 0.77 14.07 -2.12
N ASN A 59 1.65 15.07 -2.25
CA ASN A 59 3.07 14.86 -2.48
C ASN A 59 3.73 14.08 -1.33
N PHE A 60 3.39 14.42 -0.09
CA PHE A 60 3.91 13.74 1.09
C PHE A 60 3.45 12.28 1.13
N VAL A 61 2.15 12.04 1.02
CA VAL A 61 1.54 10.71 1.13
C VAL A 61 2.01 9.79 0.01
N ARG A 62 2.10 10.32 -1.22
CA ARG A 62 2.68 9.60 -2.36
C ARG A 62 4.14 9.22 -2.10
N SER A 63 4.94 10.14 -1.57
CA SER A 63 6.35 9.87 -1.26
C SER A 63 6.51 8.84 -0.15
N PHE A 64 5.69 8.94 0.91
CA PHE A 64 5.68 8.02 2.04
C PHE A 64 5.32 6.59 1.62
N LEU A 65 4.31 6.44 0.76
CA LEU A 65 3.81 5.12 0.35
C LEU A 65 4.57 4.54 -0.85
N ARG A 66 4.98 5.35 -1.83
CA ARG A 66 5.84 4.92 -2.95
C ARG A 66 7.23 4.49 -2.50
N GLY A 67 7.76 5.05 -1.40
CA GLY A 67 9.08 4.69 -0.86
C GLY A 67 9.25 3.20 -0.50
N THR A 68 8.15 2.43 -0.53
CA THR A 68 8.13 0.99 -0.30
C THR A 68 7.80 0.15 -1.55
N GLN A 69 7.67 0.79 -2.72
CA GLN A 69 7.23 0.15 -3.97
C GLN A 69 8.36 0.09 -5.01
N HIS A 70 8.48 -1.05 -5.67
CA HIS A 70 9.36 -1.27 -6.82
C HIS A 70 8.50 -1.79 -7.96
N GLU A 71 8.53 -1.16 -9.15
CA GLU A 71 7.66 -1.48 -10.31
C GLU A 71 7.56 -2.98 -10.62
N ASP A 72 8.63 -3.75 -10.37
CA ASP A 72 8.70 -5.20 -10.57
C ASP A 72 8.01 -6.05 -9.49
N LEU A 73 7.49 -5.42 -8.42
CA LEU A 73 6.84 -6.08 -7.29
C LEU A 73 5.31 -5.98 -7.38
N PRO A 74 4.57 -6.94 -6.78
CA PRO A 74 3.13 -6.81 -6.65
C PRO A 74 2.75 -5.55 -5.85
N ASN A 75 1.56 -4.99 -6.10
CA ASN A 75 1.01 -3.81 -5.40
C ASN A 75 1.63 -2.44 -5.76
N THR A 76 2.20 -2.29 -6.96
CA THR A 76 2.85 -1.06 -7.44
C THR A 76 1.94 -0.05 -8.12
N ASP A 77 0.72 -0.44 -8.50
CA ASP A 77 -0.25 0.48 -9.08
C ASP A 77 -0.98 1.30 -8.01
N PHE A 78 -0.19 1.94 -7.14
CA PHE A 78 -0.65 2.79 -6.05
C PHE A 78 -1.60 3.89 -6.55
N GLU A 79 -1.20 4.48 -7.67
CA GLU A 79 -1.93 5.56 -8.32
C GLU A 79 -3.36 5.15 -8.62
N ASN A 80 -3.58 4.11 -9.43
CA ASN A 80 -4.92 3.69 -9.80
C ASN A 80 -5.73 3.13 -8.61
N GLN A 81 -5.06 2.52 -7.63
CA GLN A 81 -5.73 1.92 -6.47
C GLN A 81 -6.24 2.93 -5.45
N HIS A 82 -5.67 4.14 -5.41
CA HIS A 82 -5.97 5.18 -4.43
C HIS A 82 -6.51 6.48 -5.04
N GLU A 83 -6.58 6.58 -6.37
CA GLU A 83 -7.01 7.78 -7.08
C GLU A 83 -8.39 8.30 -6.62
N GLY A 84 -9.35 7.42 -6.36
CA GLY A 84 -10.66 7.80 -5.85
C GLY A 84 -10.64 8.44 -4.45
N ILE A 85 -9.61 8.14 -3.64
CA ILE A 85 -9.41 8.73 -2.31
C ILE A 85 -8.71 10.09 -2.47
N PHE A 86 -7.70 10.18 -3.34
CA PHE A 86 -7.05 11.46 -3.66
C PHE A 86 -7.99 12.48 -4.29
N ASN A 87 -8.93 12.03 -5.15
CA ASN A 87 -9.95 12.92 -5.72
C ASN A 87 -10.78 13.64 -4.65
N ARG A 88 -11.00 13.02 -3.49
CA ARG A 88 -11.74 13.68 -2.38
C ARG A 88 -10.97 14.84 -1.77
N LEU A 89 -9.63 14.80 -1.79
CA LEU A 89 -8.81 15.96 -1.42
C LEU A 89 -8.92 17.05 -2.49
N ARG A 90 -8.83 16.68 -3.77
CA ARG A 90 -8.86 17.62 -4.91
C ARG A 90 -10.21 18.29 -5.15
N GLU A 91 -11.30 17.62 -4.82
CA GLU A 91 -12.66 18.17 -4.94
C GLU A 91 -12.96 19.25 -3.87
N LYS A 92 -12.04 19.49 -2.93
CA LYS A 92 -12.20 20.57 -1.95
C LYS A 92 -12.03 21.94 -2.60
N GLU A 93 -13.10 22.73 -2.52
CA GLU A 93 -13.13 24.12 -2.99
C GLU A 93 -12.11 25.01 -2.25
N SER A 94 -11.76 24.69 -1.00
CA SER A 94 -10.81 25.49 -0.23
C SER A 94 -9.35 25.33 -0.68
N GLY A 95 -8.98 24.21 -1.31
CA GLY A 95 -7.57 23.84 -1.55
C GLY A 95 -6.76 23.52 -0.28
N GLU A 96 -7.37 23.67 0.88
CA GLU A 96 -6.77 23.56 2.21
C GLU A 96 -7.25 22.31 2.95
N VAL A 97 -6.38 21.73 3.77
CA VAL A 97 -6.61 20.53 4.59
C VAL A 97 -6.25 20.85 6.04
N SER A 98 -7.21 20.66 6.94
CA SER A 98 -6.99 20.71 8.39
C SER A 98 -6.52 19.38 8.96
N LEU A 99 -6.06 19.36 10.22
CA LEU A 99 -5.66 18.12 10.91
C LEU A 99 -6.78 17.07 10.95
N ASP A 100 -8.01 17.50 11.21
CA ASP A 100 -9.17 16.60 11.25
C ASP A 100 -9.47 15.98 9.88
N GLU A 101 -9.26 16.74 8.82
CA GLU A 101 -9.47 16.27 7.45
C GLU A 101 -8.34 15.35 6.99
N LEU A 102 -7.11 15.67 7.35
CA LEU A 102 -5.98 14.77 7.15
C LEU A 102 -6.20 13.44 7.89
N SER A 103 -6.69 13.48 9.13
CA SER A 103 -7.02 12.30 9.92
C SER A 103 -8.07 11.41 9.22
N ARG A 104 -9.16 11.99 8.70
CA ARG A 104 -10.17 11.26 7.93
C ARG A 104 -9.59 10.67 6.65
N PHE A 105 -8.82 11.45 5.90
CA PHE A 105 -8.16 11.01 4.68
C PHE A 105 -7.22 9.83 4.93
N LEU A 106 -6.33 9.92 5.92
CA LEU A 106 -5.39 8.86 6.27
C LEU A 106 -6.13 7.61 6.75
N ASN A 107 -7.23 7.75 7.49
CA ASN A 107 -8.04 6.62 7.92
C ASN A 107 -8.63 5.86 6.72
N GLU A 108 -9.22 6.58 5.75
CA GLU A 108 -9.75 5.99 4.51
C GLU A 108 -8.65 5.33 3.69
N LEU A 109 -7.51 6.00 3.53
CA LEU A 109 -6.36 5.51 2.77
C LEU A 109 -5.80 4.20 3.35
N LEU A 110 -5.56 4.15 4.66
CA LEU A 110 -5.02 2.96 5.32
C LEU A 110 -6.02 1.80 5.29
N LYS A 111 -7.32 2.05 5.48
CA LYS A 111 -8.37 1.03 5.33
C LYS A 111 -8.43 0.46 3.91
N ASN A 112 -8.32 1.31 2.90
CA ASN A 112 -8.24 0.86 1.51
C ASN A 112 -6.98 0.01 1.29
N GLN A 113 -5.82 0.44 1.81
CA GLN A 113 -4.58 -0.31 1.70
C GLN A 113 -4.68 -1.71 2.35
N VAL A 114 -5.26 -1.82 3.55
CA VAL A 114 -5.53 -3.11 4.20
C VAL A 114 -6.40 -4.00 3.32
N THR A 115 -7.48 -3.45 2.76
CA THR A 115 -8.40 -4.19 1.88
C THR A 115 -7.68 -4.73 0.64
N LYS A 116 -6.85 -3.90 -0.01
CA LYS A 116 -6.07 -4.31 -1.19
C LYS A 116 -5.05 -5.40 -0.86
N LEU A 117 -4.35 -5.27 0.28
CA LEU A 117 -3.39 -6.29 0.74
C LEU A 117 -4.09 -7.62 1.04
N GLN A 118 -5.28 -7.60 1.67
CA GLN A 118 -6.08 -8.80 1.93
C GLN A 118 -6.51 -9.50 0.64
N LEU A 119 -7.05 -8.75 -0.33
CA LEU A 119 -7.42 -9.29 -1.64
C LEU A 119 -6.23 -9.95 -2.35
N ARG A 120 -5.06 -9.31 -2.31
CA ARG A 120 -3.86 -9.87 -2.94
C ARG A 120 -3.36 -11.13 -2.24
N MET A 121 -3.40 -11.15 -0.91
CA MET A 121 -3.06 -12.34 -0.13
C MET A 121 -3.96 -13.53 -0.48
N GLU A 122 -5.27 -13.31 -0.60
CA GLU A 122 -6.23 -14.35 -1.02
C GLU A 122 -5.96 -14.83 -2.46
N GLN A 123 -5.66 -13.91 -3.38
CA GLN A 123 -5.30 -14.25 -4.76
C GLN A 123 -4.02 -15.11 -4.81
N GLN A 124 -3.00 -14.79 -4.01
CA GLN A 124 -1.78 -15.60 -3.93
C GLN A 124 -2.04 -17.00 -3.38
N LYS A 125 -2.93 -17.14 -2.38
CA LYS A 125 -3.34 -18.47 -1.87
C LYS A 125 -4.01 -19.29 -2.96
N TYR A 126 -4.92 -18.66 -3.73
CA TYR A 126 -5.61 -19.30 -4.84
C TYR A 126 -4.65 -19.74 -5.95
N GLU A 127 -3.75 -18.86 -6.38
CA GLU A 127 -2.71 -19.14 -7.40
C GLU A 127 -1.85 -20.34 -6.99
N ARG A 128 -1.41 -20.39 -5.72
CA ARG A 128 -0.63 -21.53 -5.17
C ARG A 128 -1.43 -22.82 -5.15
N ALA A 129 -2.70 -22.77 -4.74
CA ALA A 129 -3.56 -23.95 -4.71
C ALA A 129 -3.78 -24.53 -6.12
N MET A 130 -4.01 -23.66 -7.12
CA MET A 130 -4.18 -24.07 -8.51
C MET A 130 -2.90 -24.64 -9.11
N PHE A 131 -1.75 -24.02 -8.82
CA PHE A 131 -0.44 -24.55 -9.24
C PHE A 131 -0.17 -25.94 -8.65
N ASN A 132 -0.41 -26.11 -7.35
CA ASN A 132 -0.22 -27.40 -6.69
C ASN A 132 -1.17 -28.47 -7.25
N LYS A 133 -2.43 -28.11 -7.52
CA LYS A 133 -3.39 -29.02 -8.16
C LYS A 133 -2.91 -29.48 -9.53
N LYS A 134 -2.48 -28.54 -10.38
CA LYS A 134 -1.96 -28.84 -11.72
C LYS A 134 -0.70 -29.72 -11.67
N ALA A 135 0.22 -29.44 -10.73
CA ALA A 135 1.43 -30.25 -10.55
C ALA A 135 1.12 -31.69 -10.13
N VAL A 136 0.11 -31.89 -9.27
CA VAL A 136 -0.35 -33.23 -8.86
C VAL A 136 -1.00 -33.97 -10.04
N GLU A 137 -1.83 -33.29 -10.84
CA GLU A 137 -2.43 -33.87 -12.05
C GLU A 137 -1.37 -34.29 -13.09
N GLU A 138 -0.35 -33.46 -13.32
CA GLU A 138 0.75 -33.77 -14.25
C GLU A 138 1.72 -34.86 -13.77
N MET A 139 1.82 -35.09 -12.45
CA MET A 139 2.60 -36.20 -11.88
C MET A 139 1.82 -37.52 -11.93
N GLY A 140 0.52 -37.50 -11.64
CA GLY A 140 -0.33 -38.69 -11.69
C GLY A 140 -0.45 -39.30 -13.08
N ASP A 141 -0.38 -38.48 -14.14
CA ASP A 141 -0.43 -38.94 -15.54
C ASP A 141 0.90 -39.57 -16.02
N LYS A 142 2.03 -39.23 -15.38
CA LYS A 142 3.36 -39.79 -15.70
C LYS A 142 3.63 -41.13 -15.03
N ASP A 143 2.98 -41.42 -13.91
CA ASP A 143 3.08 -42.71 -13.23
C ASP A 143 2.08 -43.76 -13.79
N ALA A 144 1.18 -43.34 -14.69
CA ALA A 144 0.17 -44.20 -15.33
C ALA A 144 0.53 -44.63 -16.78
N ALA A 145 1.66 -44.15 -17.33
CA ALA A 145 2.15 -44.44 -18.68
C ALA A 145 3.46 -45.26 -18.64
#